data_AF-A0A2B8AFP7-F1
#
_entry.id   AF-A0A2B8AFP7-F1
#
_cell.length_a   1.000
_cell.length_b   1.000
_cell.length_c   1.000
_cell.angle_alpha   90.00
_cell.angle_beta   90.00
_cell.angle_gamma   90.00
#
_symmetry.space_group_name_H-M   'P 1'
#
loop_
_entity.id
_entity.type
_entity.pdbx_description
1 polymer ?
#
loop_
_entity_poly.entity_id
_entity_poly.type
_entity_poly.pdbx_seq_one_letter_code
_entity_poly.pdbx_strand_id
1 'polypeptide(L)'
;MTHPTVLVVLFDGVQSLDVTGPLEVFTGAARVCGGPGAYRVRTASLDGAPVTTSSGLRIVPDEAFADEAGTGGTGERERVRPDDV
;
A
#
# COMPACT_ATOMS: atom_id res chain seq x y z
N MET A 1 -16.50 -9.63 -1.22
CA MET A 1 -15.69 -9.07 -2.31
C MET A 1 -14.43 -8.51 -1.68
N THR A 2 -13.25 -8.89 -2.16
CA THR A 2 -11.98 -8.37 -1.66
C THR A 2 -11.76 -6.96 -2.22
N HIS A 3 -11.59 -5.99 -1.34
CA HIS A 3 -11.31 -4.61 -1.72
C HIS A 3 -9.82 -4.47 -2.09
N PRO A 4 -9.47 -3.84 -3.22
CA PRO A 4 -8.07 -3.64 -3.57
C PRO A 4 -7.41 -2.77 -2.49
N THR A 5 -6.21 -3.18 -2.08
CA THR A 5 -5.42 -2.45 -1.07
C THR A 5 -4.41 -1.57 -1.78
N VAL A 6 -4.34 -0.30 -1.38
CA VAL A 6 -3.32 0.66 -1.79
C VAL A 6 -2.41 0.90 -0.59
N LEU A 7 -1.18 0.42 -0.69
CA LEU A 7 -0.18 0.59 0.35
C LEU A 7 0.75 1.75 0.00
N VAL A 8 0.80 2.76 0.86
CA VAL A 8 1.71 3.89 0.75
C VAL A 8 2.92 3.63 1.64
N VAL A 9 4.07 3.36 1.02
CA VAL A 9 5.29 3.00 1.74
C VAL A 9 6.03 4.26 2.21
N LEU A 10 6.38 4.28 3.49
CA LEU A 10 7.09 5.34 4.18
C LEU A 10 8.55 4.94 4.37
N PHE A 11 9.46 5.88 4.18
CA PHE A 11 10.90 5.73 4.43
C PHE A 11 11.50 7.09 4.81
N ASP A 12 12.61 7.08 5.54
CA ASP A 12 13.23 8.32 6.02
C ASP A 12 13.62 9.24 4.87
N GLY A 13 13.31 10.53 5.04
CA GLY A 13 13.54 11.56 4.04
C GLY A 13 12.46 11.64 2.95
N VAL A 14 11.39 10.81 3.01
CA VAL A 14 10.23 10.97 2.11
C VAL A 14 9.63 12.38 2.25
N GLN A 15 9.16 12.97 1.14
CA GLN A 15 8.43 14.24 1.21
C GLN A 15 7.04 13.98 1.77
N SER A 16 6.61 14.78 2.75
CA SER A 16 5.29 14.60 3.36
C SER A 16 4.15 14.73 2.34
N LEU A 17 4.30 15.61 1.35
CA LEU A 17 3.27 15.83 0.31
C LEU A 17 3.13 14.66 -0.65
N ASP A 18 4.23 13.95 -0.93
CA ASP A 18 4.22 12.77 -1.78
C ASP A 18 3.52 11.59 -1.09
N VAL A 19 3.48 11.56 0.25
CA VAL A 19 2.70 10.61 1.04
C VAL A 19 1.22 11.02 1.06
N THR A 20 0.93 12.28 1.39
CA THR A 20 -0.46 12.74 1.58
C THR A 20 -1.24 12.84 0.27
N GLY A 21 -0.57 13.14 -0.86
CA GLY A 21 -1.24 13.26 -2.16
C GLY A 21 -1.99 11.99 -2.56
N PRO A 22 -1.31 10.84 -2.69
CA PRO A 22 -1.97 9.56 -2.98
C PRO A 22 -2.99 9.15 -1.91
N LEU A 23 -2.71 9.37 -0.62
CA LEU A 23 -3.65 9.06 0.46
C LEU A 23 -5.01 9.76 0.26
N GLU A 24 -5.00 11.07 0.01
CA GLU A 24 -6.24 11.84 -0.18
C GLU A 24 -6.98 11.48 -1.47
N VAL A 25 -6.25 11.20 -2.56
CA VAL A 25 -6.88 10.81 -3.83
C VAL A 25 -7.61 9.47 -3.71
N PHE A 26 -6.97 8.43 -3.15
CA PHE A 26 -7.60 7.11 -3.07
C PHE A 26 -8.69 7.03 -2.01
N THR A 27 -8.53 7.72 -0.88
CA THR A 27 -9.60 7.82 0.13
C THR A 27 -10.80 8.61 -0.40
N GLY A 28 -10.55 9.70 -1.13
CA GLY A 28 -11.59 10.46 -1.84
C GLY A 28 -12.31 9.61 -2.91
N ALA A 29 -11.55 8.90 -3.75
CA ALA A 29 -12.10 8.00 -4.76
C ALA A 29 -12.95 6.88 -4.13
N ALA A 30 -12.53 6.32 -2.99
CA ALA A 30 -13.32 5.35 -2.26
C ALA A 30 -14.68 5.93 -1.83
N ARG A 31 -14.69 7.14 -1.29
CA ARG A 31 -15.92 7.82 -0.87
C ARG A 31 -16.89 8.10 -2.02
N VAL A 32 -16.37 8.47 -3.19
CA VAL A 32 -17.19 8.95 -4.33
C VAL A 32 -17.59 7.83 -5.30
N CYS A 33 -16.70 6.87 -5.57
CA CYS A 33 -16.86 5.93 -6.71
C CYS A 33 -17.34 4.52 -6.33
N GLY A 34 -17.23 4.10 -5.07
CA GLY A 34 -17.58 2.71 -4.69
C GLY A 34 -17.95 2.49 -3.22
N GLY A 35 -18.15 3.55 -2.44
CA GLY A 35 -18.34 3.48 -0.99
C GLY A 35 -17.07 3.01 -0.26
N PRO A 36 -17.13 2.78 1.06
CA PRO A 36 -15.98 2.40 1.90
C PRO A 36 -15.19 1.15 1.43
N GLY A 37 -15.69 0.43 0.43
CA GLY A 37 -15.06 -0.74 -0.18
C GLY A 37 -14.34 -0.49 -1.52
N ALA A 38 -14.30 0.72 -2.08
CA ALA A 38 -13.64 0.87 -3.38
C ALA A 38 -12.12 0.66 -3.27
N TYR A 39 -11.50 1.16 -2.18
CA TYR A 39 -10.09 0.96 -1.87
C TYR A 39 -9.88 0.87 -0.35
N ARG A 40 -8.98 -0.02 0.08
CA ARG A 40 -8.42 0.01 1.43
C ARG A 40 -7.06 0.69 1.37
N VAL A 41 -6.95 1.90 1.89
CA VAL A 41 -5.70 2.68 1.87
C VAL A 41 -4.97 2.50 3.21
N ARG A 42 -3.68 2.18 3.16
CA ARG A 42 -2.83 1.86 4.32
C ARG A 42 -1.44 2.46 4.14
N THR A 43 -0.74 2.68 5.24
CA THR A 43 0.66 3.12 5.27
C THR A 43 1.55 2.06 5.91
N ALA A 44 2.75 1.86 5.37
CA ALA A 44 3.72 0.96 5.97
C ALA A 44 5.12 1.55 5.95
N SER A 45 5.89 1.39 7.03
CA SER A 45 7.35 1.57 7.00
C SER A 45 8.04 0.21 7.02
N LEU A 46 9.34 0.15 6.76
CA LEU A 46 10.08 -1.12 6.65
C LEU A 46 9.82 -2.07 7.83
N ASP A 47 9.88 -1.55 9.05
CA ASP A 47 9.78 -2.28 10.32
C ASP A 47 8.56 -1.86 11.16
N GLY A 48 7.71 -0.98 10.63
CA GLY A 48 6.58 -0.40 11.35
C GLY A 48 6.95 0.74 12.30
N ALA A 49 8.22 1.14 12.36
CA ALA A 49 8.66 2.28 13.16
C ALA A 49 8.23 3.62 12.52
N PRO A 50 8.05 4.68 13.31
CA PRO A 50 7.81 6.02 12.79
C PRO A 50 8.93 6.49 11.87
N VAL A 51 8.55 7.16 10.79
CA VAL A 51 9.46 7.70 9.78
C VAL A 51 9.58 9.21 9.92
N THR A 52 10.77 9.75 9.71
CA THR A 52 10.99 11.21 9.67
C THR A 52 11.07 11.68 8.22
N THR A 53 10.16 12.57 7.83
CA THR A 53 10.14 13.16 6.48
C THR A 53 11.32 14.12 6.29
N SER A 54 11.59 14.50 5.04
CA SER A 54 12.59 15.54 4.72
C SER A 54 12.33 16.90 5.39
N SER A 55 11.07 17.19 5.71
CA SER A 55 10.65 18.39 6.43
C SER A 55 10.74 18.27 7.95
N GLY A 56 11.13 17.11 8.49
CA GLY A 56 11.22 16.84 9.92
C GLY A 56 9.90 16.39 10.57
N LEU A 57 8.82 16.22 9.80
CA LEU A 57 7.56 15.65 10.30
C LEU A 57 7.76 14.16 10.61
N ARG A 58 7.25 13.71 11.75
CA ARG A 58 7.19 12.28 12.06
C ARG A 58 5.83 11.71 11.68
N ILE A 59 5.83 10.62 10.92
CA ILE A 59 4.63 9.87 10.53
C ILE A 59 4.71 8.48 11.14
N VAL A 60 3.66 8.08 11.84
CA VAL A 60 3.51 6.71 12.37
C VAL A 60 2.77 5.88 11.31
N PRO A 61 3.35 4.79 10.80
CA PRO A 61 2.67 3.93 9.83
C PRO A 61 1.55 3.11 10.47
N ASP A 62 0.64 2.59 9.65
CA ASP A 62 -0.37 1.63 10.11
C ASP A 62 0.24 0.25 10.42
N GLU A 63 1.26 -0.15 9.65
CA GLU A 63 1.88 -1.48 9.75
C GLU A 63 3.36 -1.49 9.34
N ALA A 64 4.03 -2.60 9.62
CA ALA A 64 5.34 -2.90 9.04
C ALA A 64 5.14 -3.45 7.62
N PHE A 65 6.06 -3.13 6.72
CA PHE A 65 6.14 -3.70 5.38
C PHE A 65 6.67 -5.14 5.41
N ALA A 66 7.11 -5.63 6.58
CA ALA A 66 7.66 -6.97 6.79
C ALA A 66 6.98 -7.99 5.87
N ASP A 67 7.81 -8.69 5.08
CA ASP A 67 7.54 -9.48 3.88
C ASP A 67 6.56 -10.64 4.12
N GLU A 68 5.38 -10.34 4.64
CA GLU A 68 4.22 -11.18 4.51
C GLU A 68 3.64 -10.82 3.15
N ALA A 69 3.94 -11.68 2.17
CA ALA A 69 3.23 -11.77 0.91
C ALA A 69 1.72 -11.93 1.17
N GLY A 70 1.07 -10.82 1.50
CA GLY A 70 -0.33 -10.71 1.88
C GLY A 70 -1.20 -10.58 0.63
N THR A 71 -1.48 -11.72 0.01
CA THR A 71 -2.74 -12.01 -0.69
C THR A 71 -3.13 -11.02 -1.80
N GLY A 72 -2.20 -10.76 -2.73
CA GLY A 72 -2.60 -10.68 -4.14
C GLY A 72 -3.19 -12.03 -4.52
N GLY A 73 -4.37 -12.04 -5.14
CA GLY A 73 -5.22 -13.22 -5.31
C GLY A 73 -4.49 -14.48 -5.77
N THR A 74 -5.08 -15.63 -5.46
CA THR A 74 -4.75 -16.93 -6.07
C THR A 74 -4.94 -16.84 -7.58
N GLY A 75 -4.00 -16.21 -8.27
CA GLY A 75 -3.73 -16.44 -9.67
C GLY A 75 -3.07 -17.80 -9.74
N GLU A 76 -3.79 -18.75 -10.31
CA GLU A 76 -3.25 -20.01 -10.80
C GLU A 76 -1.87 -19.75 -11.41
N ARG A 77 -0.82 -20.27 -10.78
CA ARG A 77 0.46 -20.38 -11.45
C ARG A 77 0.26 -21.45 -12.52
N GLU A 78 -0.08 -21.03 -13.72
CA GLU A 78 -0.03 -21.90 -14.88
C GLU A 78 1.41 -22.41 -15.00
N ARG A 79 1.59 -23.68 -14.65
CA ARG A 79 2.84 -24.40 -14.87
C ARG A 79 3.02 -24.47 -16.38
N VAL A 80 4.02 -23.77 -16.90
CA VAL A 80 4.57 -24.02 -18.23
C VAL A 80 4.81 -25.52 -18.34
N ARG A 81 4.17 -26.16 -19.33
CA ARG A 81 4.37 -27.58 -19.55
C ARG A 81 5.77 -27.76 -20.11
N PRO A 82 6.51 -28.80 -19.67
CA PRO A 82 7.87 -29.04 -20.12
C PRO A 82 8.00 -29.31 -21.64
N ASP A 83 6.90 -29.37 -22.38
CA ASP A 83 6.84 -29.61 -23.82
C ASP A 83 6.76 -28.32 -24.67
N ASP A 84 6.75 -27.13 -24.05
CA ASP A 84 6.66 -25.82 -24.75
C ASP A 84 8.05 -25.23 -25.17
N VAL A 85 9.10 -26.05 -25.23
CA VAL A 85 10.46 -25.69 -25.73
C VAL A 85 10.87 -26.57 -26.90
#